data_AF-A0A453KIH8-F1
#
_entry.id   AF-A0A453KIH8-F1
#
_cell.length_a   1.000
_cell.length_b   1.000
_cell.length_c   1.000
_cell.angle_alpha   90.00
_cell.angle_beta   90.00
_cell.angle_gamma   90.00
#
_symmetry.space_group_name_H-M   'P 1'
#
loop_
_entity.id
_entity.type
_entity.pdbx_description
1 polymer ?
#
loop_
_entity_poly.entity_id
_entity_poly.type
_entity_poly.pdbx_seq_one_letter_code
_entity_poly.pdbx_strand_id
1 'polypeptide(L)'
;KEDLKSFDAKFIAVDQATLFDLILAANYLDVKGLLDLSCQTAADMVKGQPVEGIRKMFNLENDFTPEEEAEIRRENPWAFDL
;
A
#
# COMPACT_ATOMS: atom_id res chain seq x y z
N LYS A 1 0.90 4.55 -26.36
CA LYS A 1 0.33 3.82 -25.18
C LYS A 1 1.43 3.45 -24.20
N GLU A 2 2.59 2.96 -24.66
CA GLU A 2 3.74 2.73 -23.78
C GLU A 2 4.33 4.01 -23.19
N ASP A 3 4.36 5.11 -23.97
CA ASP A 3 4.86 6.40 -23.47
C ASP A 3 4.07 6.92 -22.27
N LEU A 4 2.74 6.76 -22.29
CA LEU A 4 1.87 7.14 -21.18
C LEU A 4 2.14 6.27 -19.94
N LYS A 5 2.28 4.96 -20.10
CA LYS A 5 2.63 4.08 -18.98
C LYS A 5 4.00 4.41 -18.39
N SER A 6 4.97 4.74 -19.23
CA SER A 6 6.30 5.16 -18.78
C SER A 6 6.25 6.50 -18.05
N PHE A 7 5.43 7.43 -18.54
CA PHE A 7 5.17 8.69 -17.87
C PHE A 7 4.53 8.47 -16.49
N ASP A 8 3.44 7.70 -16.42
CA ASP A 8 2.72 7.41 -15.17
C ASP A 8 3.64 6.78 -14.13
N ALA A 9 4.45 5.79 -14.54
CA ALA A 9 5.42 5.14 -13.65
C ALA A 9 6.49 6.11 -13.11
N LYS A 10 6.94 7.08 -13.92
CA LYS A 10 7.89 8.11 -13.48
C LYS A 10 7.22 9.17 -12.62
N PHE A 11 5.99 9.55 -12.96
CA PHE A 11 5.22 10.57 -12.26
C PHE A 11 4.88 10.13 -10.83
N ILE A 12 4.46 8.87 -10.67
CA ILE A 12 4.06 8.32 -9.36
C ILE A 12 5.24 7.83 -8.51
N ALA A 13 6.47 7.86 -9.04
CA ALA A 13 7.69 7.53 -8.31
C ALA A 13 8.11 8.68 -7.37
N VAL A 14 7.26 8.93 -6.37
CA VAL A 14 7.45 9.93 -5.30
C VAL A 14 7.59 9.22 -3.96
N ASP A 15 7.95 9.97 -2.91
CA ASP A 15 7.96 9.43 -1.55
C ASP A 15 6.53 9.13 -1.05
N GLN A 16 6.43 8.32 0.01
CA GLN A 16 5.16 7.85 0.55
C GLN A 16 4.24 8.97 1.04
N ALA A 17 4.79 10.04 1.65
CA ALA A 17 3.98 11.14 2.12
C ALA A 17 3.33 11.87 0.94
N THR A 18 4.14 12.18 -0.09
CA THR A 18 3.64 12.76 -1.33
C THR A 18 2.63 11.85 -2.04
N LEU A 19 2.84 10.53 -2.05
CA LEU A 19 1.90 9.58 -2.64
C LEU A 19 0.52 9.64 -1.95
N PHE A 20 0.48 9.71 -0.62
CA PHE A 20 -0.76 9.83 0.12
C PHE A 20 -1.46 11.17 -0.08
N ASP A 21 -0.71 12.26 -0.14
CA ASP A 21 -1.26 13.58 -0.48
C ASP A 21 -1.88 13.57 -1.89
N LEU A 22 -1.26 12.88 -2.86
CA LEU A 22 -1.81 12.71 -4.20
C LEU A 22 -3.12 11.91 -4.20
N ILE A 23 -3.23 10.84 -3.39
CA ILE A 23 -4.47 10.07 -3.23
C ILE A 23 -5.59 10.97 -2.70
N LEU A 24 -5.31 11.75 -1.64
CA LEU A 24 -6.27 12.66 -1.02
C LEU A 24 -6.70 13.76 -1.99
N ALA A 25 -5.74 14.40 -2.68
CA ALA A 25 -6.01 15.45 -3.65
C ALA A 25 -6.80 14.93 -4.86
N ALA A 26 -6.45 13.75 -5.39
CA ALA A 26 -7.14 13.13 -6.51
C ALA A 26 -8.59 12.77 -6.15
N ASN A 27 -8.82 12.25 -4.95
CA ASN A 27 -10.16 11.98 -4.44
C ASN A 27 -10.97 13.28 -4.26
N TYR A 28 -10.37 14.31 -3.67
CA TYR A 28 -11.05 15.60 -3.46
C TYR A 28 -11.42 16.31 -4.77
N LEU A 29 -10.55 16.24 -5.78
CA LEU A 29 -10.74 16.87 -7.09
C LEU A 29 -11.50 15.99 -8.09
N ASP A 30 -11.93 14.78 -7.70
CA ASP A 30 -12.59 13.79 -8.55
C ASP A 30 -11.80 13.42 -9.82
N VAL A 31 -10.47 13.28 -9.68
CA VAL A 31 -9.57 12.89 -10.77
C VAL A 31 -9.34 11.38 -10.74
N LYS A 32 -10.32 10.63 -11.23
CA LYS A 32 -10.33 9.16 -11.15
C LYS A 32 -9.03 8.49 -11.63
N GLY A 33 -8.45 8.94 -12.74
CA GLY A 33 -7.22 8.33 -13.29
C GLY A 33 -6.01 8.45 -12.36
N LEU A 34 -5.87 9.60 -11.69
CA LEU A 34 -4.81 9.81 -10.71
C LEU A 34 -5.08 9.04 -9.42
N LEU A 35 -6.34 8.96 -9.00
CA LEU A 35 -6.76 8.18 -7.84
C LEU A 35 -6.47 6.69 -8.06
N ASP A 36 -6.85 6.13 -9.21
CA ASP A 36 -6.58 4.73 -9.55
C ASP A 36 -5.07 4.44 -9.57
N LEU A 37 -4.27 5.30 -10.23
CA LEU A 37 -2.81 5.12 -10.34
C LEU A 37 -2.10 5.15 -8.98
N SER A 38 -2.46 6.13 -8.15
CA SER A 38 -1.83 6.33 -6.84
C SER A 38 -2.26 5.23 -5.84
N CYS A 39 -3.54 4.85 -5.82
CA CYS A 39 -4.03 3.72 -5.03
C CYS A 39 -3.39 2.39 -5.46
N GLN A 40 -3.24 2.14 -6.76
CA GLN A 40 -2.57 0.94 -7.26
C GLN A 40 -1.11 0.90 -6.81
N THR A 41 -0.41 2.02 -6.86
CA THR A 41 0.99 2.12 -6.42
C THR A 41 1.11 1.83 -4.92
N ALA A 42 0.21 2.38 -4.08
CA ALA A 42 0.17 2.07 -2.66
C ALA A 42 -0.14 0.58 -2.39
N ALA A 43 -1.06 -0.02 -3.17
CA ALA A 43 -1.37 -1.45 -3.06
C ALA A 43 -0.17 -2.34 -3.46
N ASP A 44 0.57 -1.96 -4.50
CA ASP A 44 1.76 -2.69 -4.96
C ASP A 44 2.90 -2.64 -3.94
N MET A 45 3.00 -1.59 -3.12
CA MET A 45 3.95 -1.53 -2.01
C MET A 45 3.65 -2.55 -0.90
N VAL A 46 2.37 -2.88 -0.68
CA VAL A 46 1.93 -3.86 0.33
C VAL A 46 2.05 -5.28 -0.21
N LYS A 47 1.81 -5.46 -1.51
CA LYS A 47 1.74 -6.76 -2.16
C LYS A 47 3.04 -7.55 -2.01
N GLY A 48 2.94 -8.74 -1.41
CA GLY A 48 4.07 -9.67 -1.26
C GLY A 48 5.09 -9.28 -0.18
N GLN A 49 4.83 -8.22 0.59
CA GLN A 49 5.61 -7.91 1.78
C GLN A 49 5.14 -8.75 2.97
N PRO A 50 6.04 -9.23 3.84
CA PRO A 50 5.64 -9.85 5.11
C PRO A 50 4.97 -8.81 6.02
N VAL A 51 4.10 -9.26 6.92
CA VAL A 51 3.32 -8.40 7.84
C VAL A 51 4.23 -7.45 8.63
N GLU A 52 5.35 -7.96 9.12
CA GLU A 52 6.35 -7.19 9.87
C GLU A 52 7.02 -6.12 8.99
N GLY A 53 7.23 -6.42 7.71
CA GLY A 53 7.75 -5.48 6.71
C GLY A 53 6.77 -4.35 6.42
N ILE A 54 5.48 -4.68 6.26
CA ILE A 54 4.39 -3.71 6.07
C ILE A 54 4.31 -2.79 7.28
N ARG A 55 4.28 -3.34 8.50
CA ARG A 55 4.24 -2.55 9.74
C ARG A 55 5.39 -1.55 9.80
N LYS A 56 6.61 -1.98 9.50
CA LYS A 56 7.77 -1.08 9.48
C LYS A 56 7.67 -0.01 8.39
N MET A 57 7.20 -0.37 7.19
CA MET A 57 7.09 0.54 6.05
C MET A 57 6.08 1.67 6.28
N PHE A 58 4.98 1.38 6.97
CA PHE A 58 3.95 2.36 7.30
C PHE A 58 4.08 2.91 8.72
N ASN A 59 5.19 2.61 9.41
CA ASN A 59 5.46 3.02 10.79
C ASN A 59 4.29 2.69 11.74
N LEU A 60 3.75 1.47 11.61
CA LEU A 60 2.66 0.93 12.42
C LEU A 60 3.23 0.10 13.58
N GLU A 61 2.75 0.36 14.78
CA GLU A 61 3.01 -0.47 15.95
C GLU A 61 2.12 -1.73 15.92
N ASN A 62 2.64 -2.86 16.42
CA ASN A 62 1.80 -4.04 16.65
C ASN A 62 1.02 -3.83 17.94
N ASP A 63 -0.28 -3.60 17.81
CA ASP A 63 -1.21 -3.37 18.91
C ASP A 63 -1.93 -4.64 19.38
N PHE A 64 -1.65 -5.80 18.77
CA PHE A 64 -2.18 -7.08 19.22
C PHE A 64 -1.42 -7.65 20.40
N THR A 65 -2.15 -8.27 21.32
CA THR A 65 -1.56 -9.16 22.31
C THR A 65 -0.99 -10.42 21.64
N PRO A 66 -0.03 -11.12 22.27
CA PRO A 66 0.52 -12.36 21.73
C PRO A 66 -0.56 -13.43 21.43
N GLU A 67 -1.59 -13.51 22.27
CA GLU A 67 -2.70 -14.44 22.12
C GLU A 67 -3.58 -14.09 20.90
N GLU A 68 -3.91 -12.80 20.71
CA GLU A 68 -4.67 -12.33 19.54
C GLU A 68 -3.89 -12.54 18.24
N GLU A 69 -2.59 -12.23 18.22
CA GLU A 69 -1.76 -12.44 17.05
C GLU A 69 -1.63 -13.93 16.69
N ALA A 70 -1.50 -14.80 17.70
CA ALA A 70 -1.47 -16.26 17.49
C ALA A 70 -2.79 -16.77 16.90
N GLU A 71 -3.93 -16.27 17.37
CA GLU A 71 -5.24 -16.64 16.86
C GLU A 71 -5.44 -16.17 15.41
N ILE A 72 -5.08 -14.92 15.10
CA ILE A 72 -5.13 -14.38 13.73
C ILE A 72 -4.25 -15.20 12.79
N ARG A 73 -3.04 -15.59 13.20
CA ARG A 73 -2.13 -16.45 12.42
C ARG A 73 -2.73 -17.84 12.20
N ARG A 74 -3.40 -18.40 13.21
CA ARG A 74 -4.09 -19.70 13.12
C ARG A 74 -5.27 -19.65 12.15
N GLU A 75 -6.03 -18.56 12.14
CA GLU A 75 -7.19 -18.37 11.26
C GLU A 75 -6.80 -18.00 9.82
N ASN A 76 -5.63 -17.39 9.63
CA ASN A 76 -5.19 -16.86 8.34
C ASN A 76 -3.87 -17.46 7.84
N PRO A 77 -3.70 -18.79 7.77
CA PRO A 77 -2.44 -19.41 7.33
C PRO A 77 -2.04 -18.97 5.92
N TRP A 78 -3.04 -18.74 5.05
CA TRP A 78 -2.87 -18.24 3.68
C TRP A 78 -2.09 -16.91 3.59
N ALA A 79 -2.09 -16.09 4.64
CA ALA A 79 -1.40 -14.80 4.67
C ALA A 79 0.07 -14.90 5.11
N PHE A 80 0.48 -16.06 5.67
CA PHE A 80 1.82 -16.25 6.26
C PHE A 80 2.65 -17.34 5.56
N ASP A 81 2.04 -18.16 4.69
CA ASP A 81 2.70 -19.28 3.99
C ASP A 81 3.40 -18.89 2.65
N LEU A 82 3.99 -17.69 2.54
CA LEU A 82 4.71 -17.21 1.34
C LEU A 82 6.19 -17.58 1.30
#